data_AF-A0A9D9E594-F1
#
_entry.id   AF-A0A9D9E594-F1
#
_cell.length_a   1.000
_cell.length_b   1.000
_cell.length_c   1.000
_cell.angle_alpha   90.00
_cell.angle_beta   90.00
_cell.angle_gamma   90.00
#
_symmetry.space_group_name_H-M   'P 1'
#
loop_
_entity.id
_entity.type
_entity.pdbx_description
1 polymer ?
#
loop_
_entity_poly.entity_id
_entity_poly.type
_entity_poly.pdbx_seq_one_letter_code
_entity_poly.pdbx_strand_id
1 'polypeptide(L)' 'VAIHEGVKHWHGATKDSWFSHIAITKGESEWCEPVSDEEYDQLDK' A
#
# COMPACT_ATOMS: atom_id res chain seq x y z
N VAL A 1 -10.86 1.72 1.01
CA VAL A 1 -9.92 1.60 2.15
C VAL A 1 -10.04 2.86 3.00
N ALA A 2 -10.10 2.71 4.32
CA ALA A 2 -9.96 3.83 5.26
C ALA A 2 -8.64 3.64 6.01
N ILE A 3 -7.75 4.63 5.93
CA ILE A 3 -6.45 4.62 6.60
C ILE A 3 -6.54 5.58 7.78
N HIS A 4 -6.16 5.11 8.97
CA HIS A 4 -6.09 5.95 10.16
C HIS A 4 -4.75 6.70 10.23
N GLU A 5 -4.77 7.86 10.88
CA GLU A 5 -3.58 8.70 11.07
C GLU A 5 -2.46 7.92 11.76
N GLY A 6 -1.23 8.08 11.27
CA GLY A 6 -0.03 7.41 11.82
C GLY A 6 0.07 5.91 11.49
N VAL A 7 -0.88 5.32 10.78
CA VAL A 7 -0.79 3.91 10.37
C VAL A 7 0.12 3.79 9.14
N LYS A 8 1.30 3.19 9.34
CA LYS A 8 2.14 2.74 8.23
C LYS A 8 1.41 1.64 7.46
N HIS A 9 1.24 1.87 6.15
CA HIS A 9 0.51 0.97 5.27
C HIS A 9 1.07 1.08 3.85
N TRP A 10 0.71 0.11 3.03
CA TRP A 10 0.96 0.13 1.60
C TRP A 10 -0.26 -0.49 0.89
N HIS A 11 -0.43 -0.20 -0.39
CA HIS A 11 -1.48 -0.78 -1.21
C HIS A 11 -1.00 -0.86 -2.66
N GLY A 12 -1.40 -1.91 -3.38
CA GLY A 12 -0.96 -2.15 -4.75
C GLY A 12 -1.75 -3.24 -5.43
N ALA A 13 -1.37 -3.55 -6.67
CA ALA A 13 -1.91 -4.69 -7.39
C ALA A 13 -1.50 -6.01 -6.74
N THR A 14 -2.24 -7.09 -7.04
CA THR A 14 -1.73 -8.44 -6.85
C THR A 14 -0.84 -8.83 -8.03
N LYS A 15 0.02 -9.83 -7.83
CA LYS A 15 1.10 -10.23 -8.77
C LYS A 15 0.68 -10.34 -10.23
N ASP A 16 -0.52 -10.85 -10.48
CA ASP A 16 -1.01 -11.19 -11.82
C ASP A 16 -2.22 -10.33 -12.25
N SER A 17 -2.42 -9.15 -11.66
CA SER A 17 -3.57 -8.29 -11.97
C SER A 17 -3.23 -6.80 -12.03
N TRP A 18 -4.18 -6.01 -12.54
CA TRP A 18 -4.10 -4.56 -12.53
C TRP A 18 -4.90 -3.98 -11.38
N PHE A 19 -4.39 -2.91 -10.78
CA PHE A 19 -5.07 -2.16 -9.73
C PHE A 19 -5.11 -0.67 -10.08
N SER A 20 -6.26 -0.05 -9.86
CA SER A 20 -6.46 1.38 -10.00
C SER A 20 -7.35 1.87 -8.87
N HIS A 21 -7.00 3.01 -8.28
CA HIS A 21 -7.80 3.67 -7.27
C HIS A 21 -7.55 5.18 -7.26
N ILE A 22 -8.48 5.91 -6.64
CA ILE A 22 -8.32 7.32 -6.33
C ILE A 22 -7.84 7.40 -4.87
N ALA A 23 -6.73 8.09 -4.63
CA ALA A 23 -6.22 8.39 -3.30
C ALA A 23 -6.63 9.82 -2.91
N ILE A 24 -7.21 9.98 -1.72
CA ILE A 24 -7.56 11.27 -1.13
C ILE A 24 -6.97 11.31 0.27
N THR A 25 -6.08 12.26 0.52
CA THR A 25 -5.35 12.39 1.79
C THR A 25 -5.52 13.80 2.33
N LYS A 26 -5.56 13.92 3.66
CA LYS A 26 -5.48 15.20 4.37
C LYS A 26 -4.14 15.27 5.09
N GLY A 27 -3.28 16.20 4.68
CA GLY A 27 -1.92 16.36 5.24
C GLY A 27 -0.83 15.80 4.33
N GLU A 28 0.38 15.71 4.89
CA GLU A 28 1.57 15.21 4.21
C GLU A 28 1.78 13.72 4.48
N SER A 29 2.42 13.02 3.54
CA SER A 29 2.81 11.61 3.71
C SER A 29 4.27 11.52 4.15
N GLU A 30 4.54 10.70 5.15
CA GLU A 30 5.89 10.25 5.49
C GLU A 30 6.20 8.98 4.70
N TRP A 31 7.27 9.00 3.89
CA TRP A 31 7.74 7.82 3.18
C TRP A 31 8.68 7.01 4.05
N CYS A 32 8.36 5.73 4.23
CA CYS A 32 9.21 4.78 4.92
C CYS A 32 10.02 3.95 3.91
N GLU A 33 10.51 2.78 4.32
CA GLU A 33 11.16 1.82 3.44
C GLU A 33 10.19 1.18 2.42
N PRO A 34 10.69 0.75 1.25
CA PRO A 34 9.88 -0.01 0.30
C PRO A 34 9.45 -1.35 0.89
N VAL A 35 8.28 -1.83 0.47
CA VAL A 35 7.89 -3.23 0.66
C VAL A 35 8.83 -4.11 -0.15
N SER A 36 9.47 -5.08 0.50
CA SER A 36 10.37 -6.00 -0.17
C SER A 36 9.63 -7.03 -1.03
N ASP A 37 10.31 -7.62 -1.99
CA ASP A 37 9.75 -8.72 -2.79
C ASP A 37 9.34 -9.91 -1.91
N GLU A 38 10.09 -10.19 -0.85
CA GLU A 38 9.79 -11.27 0.11
C GLU A 38 8.48 -11.00 0.87
N GLU A 39 8.26 -9.78 1.37
CA GLU A 39 7.01 -9.40 2.03
C GLU A 39 5.83 -9.43 1.05
N TYR A 40 6.05 -9.03 -0.20
CA TYR A 40 5.01 -9.00 -1.22
C TYR A 40 4.61 -10.42 -1.69
N ASP A 41 5.58 -11.32 -1.91
CA ASP A 41 5.34 -12.70 -2.35
C ASP A 41 4.68 -13.57 -1.26
N GLN A 42 4.68 -13.14 0.01
CA GLN A 42 3.97 -13.82 1.12
C GLN A 42 2.46 -13.56 1.15
N LEU A 43 1.96 -12.65 0.33
CA LEU A 43 0.55 -12.26 0.37
C LEU A 43 -0.32 -13.26 -0.39
N ASP A 44 -1.38 -13.71 0.29
CA ASP A 44 -2.41 -14.53 -0.34
C ASP A 44 -3.16 -13.75 -1.44
N LYS A 45 -3.64 -14.48 -2.46
CA LYS A 45 -4.48 -13.93 -3.53
C LYS A 45 -5.91 -13.69 -3.09
#